data_AF-B3TLE5-F1
#
_entry.id   AF-B3TLE5-F1
#
_cell.length_a   1.000
_cell.length_b   1.000
_cell.length_c   1.000
_cell.angle_alpha   90.00
_cell.angle_beta   90.00
_cell.angle_gamma   90.00
#
_symmetry.space_group_name_H-M   'P 1'
#
loop_
_entity.id
_entity.type
_entity.pdbx_description
1 polymer ?
#
loop_
_entity_poly.entity_id
_entity_poly.type
_entity_poly.pdbx_seq_one_letter_code
_entity_poly.pdbx_strand_id
1 'polypeptide(L)'
;TQHGQFKGTIEVKGSDLVVNGQTVKFYTEKDPANIPWKDTGAYYIVESTGVFTTTEKAKAHLKGGAKKVVISAPSADAAMFVMGVNEKEYKSDIEIISNASCTTNCL
;
A
#
# COMPACT_ATOMS: atom_id res chain seq x y z
N THR A 1 7.69 16.23 -10.25
CA THR A 1 7.76 17.62 -10.78
C THR A 1 6.43 18.36 -10.69
N GLN A 2 5.28 17.71 -10.89
CA GLN A 2 3.94 18.35 -10.89
C GLN A 2 3.50 19.01 -9.56
N HIS A 3 3.80 18.40 -8.41
CA HIS A 3 3.20 18.80 -7.11
C HIS A 3 4.05 19.79 -6.29
N GLY A 4 5.12 20.34 -6.86
CA GLY A 4 6.06 21.21 -6.15
C GLY A 4 6.97 20.47 -5.16
N GLN A 5 7.71 21.24 -4.35
CA GLN A 5 8.61 20.71 -3.33
C GLN A 5 7.84 20.33 -2.05
N PHE A 6 8.23 19.23 -1.42
CA PHE A 6 7.72 18.83 -0.11
C PHE A 6 8.10 19.88 0.95
N LYS A 7 7.11 20.44 1.65
CA LYS A 7 7.29 21.49 2.67
C LYS A 7 7.49 20.88 4.06
N GLY A 8 8.48 20.03 4.20
CA GLY A 8 8.86 19.38 5.47
C GLY A 8 10.34 19.06 5.52
N THR A 9 10.79 18.41 6.58
CA THR A 9 12.20 18.00 6.69
C THR A 9 12.39 16.60 6.14
N ILE A 10 13.48 16.42 5.40
CA ILE A 10 13.91 15.14 4.86
C ILE A 10 15.40 15.01 5.15
N GLU A 11 15.78 13.94 5.84
CA GLU A 11 17.17 13.61 6.14
C GLU A 11 17.44 12.15 5.80
N VAL A 12 18.66 11.85 5.34
CA VAL A 12 19.11 10.47 5.12
C VAL A 12 19.87 10.02 6.35
N LYS A 13 19.48 8.88 6.92
CA LYS A 13 20.13 8.28 8.09
C LYS A 13 20.51 6.84 7.78
N GLY A 14 21.73 6.65 7.28
CA GLY A 14 22.20 5.34 6.82
C GLY A 14 21.40 4.88 5.60
N SER A 15 20.70 3.75 5.73
CA SER A 15 19.81 3.21 4.68
C SER A 15 18.38 3.76 4.73
N ASP A 16 18.03 4.52 5.76
CA ASP A 16 16.66 4.97 6.04
C ASP A 16 16.49 6.47 5.74
N LEU A 17 15.24 6.90 5.58
CA LEU A 17 14.88 8.32 5.52
C LEU A 17 14.24 8.75 6.84
N VAL A 18 14.49 9.98 7.25
CA VAL A 18 13.77 10.64 8.35
C VAL A 18 12.93 11.74 7.73
N VAL A 19 11.60 11.60 7.80
CA VAL A 19 10.64 12.56 7.26
C VAL A 19 9.90 13.20 8.43
N ASN A 20 10.03 14.52 8.61
CA ASN A 20 9.45 15.25 9.74
C ASN A 20 9.79 14.60 11.11
N GLY A 21 11.03 14.14 11.29
CA GLY A 21 11.50 13.46 12.51
C GLY A 21 11.10 11.98 12.64
N GLN A 22 10.27 11.43 11.73
CA GLN A 22 9.88 10.03 11.75
C GLN A 22 10.77 9.20 10.83
N THR A 23 11.29 8.08 11.33
CA THR A 23 12.13 7.17 10.55
C THR A 23 11.27 6.27 9.66
N VAL A 24 11.57 6.25 8.37
CA VAL A 24 10.96 5.42 7.33
C VAL A 24 11.99 4.39 6.88
N LYS A 25 11.66 3.11 7.06
CA LYS A 25 12.49 1.97 6.64
C LYS A 25 12.40 1.75 5.13
N PHE A 26 13.53 1.46 4.50
CA PHE A 26 13.62 1.10 3.09
C PHE A 26 13.99 -0.36 2.91
N TYR A 27 13.35 -1.00 1.94
CA TYR A 27 13.62 -2.37 1.52
C TYR A 27 13.76 -2.40 0.00
N THR A 28 14.59 -3.29 -0.51
CA THR A 28 14.83 -3.46 -1.96
C THR A 28 14.61 -4.91 -2.34
N GLU A 29 13.40 -5.40 -2.09
CA GLU A 29 13.00 -6.77 -2.37
C GLU A 29 12.12 -6.82 -3.62
N LYS A 30 12.39 -7.82 -4.48
CA LYS A 30 11.56 -8.08 -5.66
C LYS A 30 10.32 -8.90 -5.32
N ASP A 31 10.44 -9.81 -4.36
CA ASP A 31 9.32 -10.59 -3.83
C ASP A 31 8.75 -9.89 -2.59
N PRO A 32 7.48 -9.46 -2.60
CA PRO A 32 6.86 -8.82 -1.46
C PRO A 32 6.82 -9.67 -0.18
N ALA A 33 6.91 -11.00 -0.32
CA ALA A 33 6.95 -11.92 0.81
C ALA A 33 8.25 -11.82 1.62
N ASN A 34 9.33 -11.32 1.02
CA ASN A 34 10.62 -11.15 1.70
C ASN A 34 10.69 -9.84 2.52
N ILE A 35 9.72 -8.94 2.36
CA ILE A 35 9.73 -7.67 3.08
C ILE A 35 9.21 -7.90 4.51
N PRO A 36 9.99 -7.60 5.55
CA PRO A 36 9.64 -7.91 6.93
C PRO A 36 8.70 -6.84 7.53
N TRP A 37 7.48 -6.74 7.00
CA TRP A 37 6.47 -5.76 7.45
C TRP A 37 6.18 -5.81 8.96
N LYS A 38 6.20 -7.00 9.54
CA LYS A 38 6.02 -7.19 11.00
C LYS A 38 7.03 -6.41 11.84
N ASP A 39 8.25 -6.19 11.33
CA ASP A 39 9.33 -5.56 12.08
C ASP A 39 9.19 -4.03 12.12
N THR A 40 8.35 -3.45 11.26
CA THR A 40 8.15 -2.00 11.13
C THR A 40 6.84 -1.50 11.73
N GLY A 41 5.93 -2.41 12.11
CA GLY A 41 4.56 -2.07 12.49
C GLY A 41 3.65 -1.72 11.31
N ALA A 42 4.09 -1.95 10.06
CA ALA A 42 3.29 -1.73 8.87
C ALA A 42 2.22 -2.83 8.70
N TYR A 43 1.05 -2.60 9.29
CA TYR A 43 -0.08 -3.55 9.21
C TYR A 43 -0.91 -3.42 7.93
N TYR A 44 -0.98 -2.22 7.36
CA TYR A 44 -1.71 -1.93 6.13
C TYR A 44 -0.71 -1.57 5.05
N ILE A 45 -0.71 -2.32 3.95
CA ILE A 45 0.19 -2.11 2.83
C ILE A 45 -0.56 -1.54 1.65
N VAL A 46 -0.02 -0.49 1.05
CA VAL A 46 -0.52 0.03 -0.23
C VAL A 46 0.33 -0.58 -1.34
N GLU A 47 -0.27 -1.48 -2.11
CA GLU A 47 0.36 -2.13 -3.24
C GLU A 47 0.23 -1.24 -4.49
N SER A 48 1.31 -0.49 -4.75
CA SER A 48 1.38 0.55 -5.78
C SER A 48 2.41 0.25 -6.88
N THR A 49 2.87 -0.99 -7.01
CA THR A 49 3.83 -1.38 -8.05
C THR A 49 3.18 -1.58 -9.42
N GLY A 50 1.88 -1.88 -9.44
CA GLY A 50 1.13 -2.26 -10.64
C GLY A 50 1.35 -3.70 -11.11
N VAL A 51 2.15 -4.49 -10.38
CA VAL A 51 2.46 -5.89 -10.74
C VAL A 51 1.60 -6.90 -9.96
N PHE A 52 1.33 -6.62 -8.69
CA PHE A 52 0.62 -7.52 -7.76
C PHE A 52 -0.87 -7.14 -7.63
N THR A 53 -1.57 -7.04 -8.75
CA THR A 53 -2.95 -6.49 -8.82
C THR A 53 -4.07 -7.53 -8.65
N THR A 54 -3.74 -8.79 -8.37
CA THR A 54 -4.72 -9.83 -8.01
C THR A 54 -4.61 -10.18 -6.54
N THR A 55 -5.68 -10.71 -5.97
CA THR A 55 -5.75 -11.14 -4.57
C THR A 55 -4.61 -12.12 -4.27
N GLU A 56 -4.41 -13.12 -5.13
CA GLU A 56 -3.36 -14.13 -4.92
C GLU A 56 -1.95 -13.54 -4.95
N LYS A 57 -1.68 -12.59 -5.84
CA LYS A 57 -0.38 -11.92 -5.92
C LYS A 57 -0.14 -11.01 -4.71
N ALA A 58 -1.15 -10.24 -4.32
CA ALA A 58 -1.09 -9.32 -3.19
C ALA A 58 -0.98 -10.04 -1.83
N LYS A 59 -1.45 -11.29 -1.71
CA LYS A 59 -1.24 -12.13 -0.51
C LYS A 59 0.24 -12.31 -0.15
N ALA A 60 1.17 -12.11 -1.08
CA ALA A 60 2.61 -12.15 -0.78
C ALA A 60 2.98 -11.22 0.38
N HIS A 61 2.37 -10.03 0.49
CA HIS A 61 2.63 -9.11 1.61
C HIS A 61 2.21 -9.67 2.97
N LEU A 62 1.16 -10.49 3.03
CA LEU A 62 0.68 -11.09 4.28
C LEU A 62 1.74 -12.04 4.87
N LYS A 63 2.52 -12.71 4.02
CA LYS A 63 3.65 -13.56 4.45
C LYS A 63 4.75 -12.76 5.16
N GLY A 64 4.96 -11.50 4.75
CA GLY A 64 5.86 -10.56 5.41
C GLY A 64 5.35 -10.01 6.75
N GLY A 65 4.09 -10.33 7.11
CA GLY A 65 3.46 -9.92 8.37
C GLY A 65 2.53 -8.71 8.26
N ALA A 66 2.20 -8.28 7.05
CA ALA A 66 1.09 -7.35 6.84
C ALA A 66 -0.24 -8.01 7.25
N LYS A 67 -1.21 -7.20 7.67
CA LYS A 67 -2.57 -7.65 8.01
C LYS A 67 -3.57 -7.38 6.90
N LYS A 68 -3.38 -6.29 6.16
CA LYS A 68 -4.28 -5.85 5.09
C LYS A 68 -3.47 -5.29 3.92
N VAL A 69 -4.00 -5.45 2.71
CA VAL A 69 -3.41 -4.91 1.49
C VAL A 69 -4.46 -4.11 0.71
N VAL A 70 -4.08 -2.92 0.27
CA VAL A 70 -4.87 -2.05 -0.60
C VAL A 70 -4.16 -1.93 -1.94
N ILE A 71 -4.71 -2.51 -2.98
CA ILE A 71 -4.19 -2.41 -4.35
C ILE A 71 -4.59 -1.04 -4.90
N SER A 72 -3.61 -0.23 -5.32
CA SER A 72 -3.85 1.14 -5.84
C SER A 72 -4.24 1.19 -7.32
N ALA A 73 -4.83 0.11 -7.82
CA ALA A 73 -5.20 -0.09 -9.22
C ALA A 73 -6.40 -1.04 -9.31
N PRO A 74 -7.09 -1.09 -10.46
CA PRO A 74 -8.11 -2.11 -10.69
C PRO A 74 -7.57 -3.51 -10.47
N SER A 75 -8.32 -4.31 -9.73
CA SER A 75 -8.07 -5.73 -9.53
C SER A 75 -9.07 -6.55 -10.31
N ALA A 76 -8.64 -7.72 -10.79
CA ALA A 76 -9.51 -8.66 -11.49
C ALA A 76 -10.42 -9.45 -10.54
N ASP A 77 -10.05 -9.57 -9.26
CA ASP A 77 -10.68 -10.48 -8.29
C ASP A 77 -10.84 -9.89 -6.88
N ALA A 78 -10.14 -8.81 -6.52
CA ALA A 78 -10.28 -8.19 -5.21
C ALA A 78 -11.53 -7.31 -5.14
N ALA A 79 -12.19 -7.29 -3.97
CA ALA A 79 -13.32 -6.39 -3.71
C ALA A 79 -12.88 -4.93 -3.88
N MET A 80 -13.66 -4.17 -4.65
CA MET A 80 -13.33 -2.81 -5.04
C MET A 80 -14.18 -1.80 -4.27
N PHE A 81 -13.53 -0.81 -3.68
CA PHE A 81 -14.18 0.25 -2.93
C PHE A 81 -13.79 1.61 -3.46
N VAL A 82 -14.79 2.49 -3.59
CA VAL A 82 -14.64 3.90 -3.92
C VAL A 82 -15.17 4.70 -2.74
N MET A 83 -14.31 5.56 -2.21
CA MET A 83 -14.63 6.38 -1.05
C MET A 83 -15.76 7.36 -1.38
N GLY A 84 -16.79 7.38 -0.54
CA GLY A 84 -18.00 8.18 -0.71
C GLY A 84 -19.09 7.50 -1.55
N VAL A 85 -18.86 6.28 -2.05
CA VAL A 85 -19.79 5.52 -2.89
C VAL A 85 -20.22 4.24 -2.20
N ASN A 86 -19.29 3.32 -1.95
CA ASN A 86 -19.59 1.99 -1.41
C ASN A 86 -18.65 1.55 -0.27
N GLU A 87 -17.84 2.45 0.29
CA GLU A 87 -16.90 2.14 1.39
C GLU A 87 -17.60 1.59 2.64
N LYS A 88 -18.89 1.89 2.83
CA LYS A 88 -19.70 1.39 3.96
C LYS A 88 -20.03 -0.10 3.85
N GLU A 89 -19.83 -0.70 2.68
CA GLU A 89 -20.02 -2.13 2.46
C GLU A 89 -18.76 -2.93 2.84
N TYR A 90 -17.64 -2.26 3.10
CA TYR A 90 -16.41 -2.91 3.54
C TYR A 90 -16.63 -3.68 4.85
N LYS A 91 -16.11 -4.90 4.88
CA LYS A 91 -16.08 -5.76 6.06
C LYS A 91 -14.64 -6.03 6.47
N SER A 92 -14.40 -6.03 7.77
CA SER A 92 -13.06 -6.14 8.35
C SER A 92 -12.41 -7.51 8.16
N ASP A 93 -13.14 -8.51 7.70
CA ASP A 93 -12.63 -9.83 7.32
C ASP A 93 -11.94 -9.82 5.94
N ILE A 94 -12.24 -8.84 5.08
CA ILE A 94 -11.62 -8.72 3.75
C ILE A 94 -10.17 -8.27 3.90
N GLU A 95 -9.21 -9.17 3.60
CA GLU A 95 -7.78 -8.88 3.78
C GLU A 95 -7.18 -8.02 2.67
N ILE A 96 -7.71 -8.14 1.47
CA ILE A 96 -7.15 -7.52 0.27
C ILE A 96 -8.28 -6.83 -0.49
N ILE A 97 -8.11 -5.54 -0.75
CA ILE A 97 -9.07 -4.71 -1.47
C ILE A 97 -8.39 -3.96 -2.61
N SER A 98 -9.20 -3.47 -3.56
CA SER A 98 -8.76 -2.54 -4.61
C SER A 98 -9.39 -1.17 -4.37
N ASN A 99 -8.57 -0.11 -4.48
CA ASN A 99 -9.04 1.28 -4.49
C ASN A 99 -9.41 1.77 -5.90
N ALA A 100 -9.79 0.83 -6.78
CA ALA A 100 -10.18 1.07 -8.16
C ALA A 100 -9.09 1.80 -8.99
N SER A 101 -9.51 2.47 -10.07
CA SER A 101 -8.67 3.38 -10.85
C SER A 101 -8.97 4.85 -10.51
N CYS A 102 -8.08 5.75 -10.91
CA CYS A 102 -8.35 7.20 -10.83
C CYS A 102 -9.58 7.62 -11.65
N THR A 103 -9.82 7.01 -12.82
CA THR A 103 -11.01 7.26 -13.63
C THR A 103 -12.29 6.80 -12.92
N THR A 104 -12.25 5.63 -12.28
CA THR A 104 -13.37 5.10 -11.50
C THR A 104 -13.67 5.94 -10.27
N ASN A 105 -12.65 6.55 -9.64
CA ASN A 105 -12.86 7.46 -8.51
C ASN A 105 -13.44 8.83 -8.94
N CYS A 106 -13.39 9.17 -10.23
CA CYS A 106 -13.87 10.44 -10.77
C CYS A 106 -15.33 10.37 -11.26
N LEU A 107 -15.72 9.21 -11.80
CA LEU A 107 -17.01 8.99 -12.44
C LEU A 107 -18.07 8.56 -11.41
#